data_AF-A0A0T5ZFC6-F1
#
_entry.id   AF-A0A0T5ZFC6-F1
#
_cell.length_a   1.000
_cell.length_b   1.000
_cell.length_c   1.000
_cell.angle_alpha   90.00
_cell.angle_beta   90.00
_cell.angle_gamma   90.00
#
_symmetry.space_group_name_H-M   'P 1'
#
loop_
_entity.id
_entity.type
_entity.pdbx_description
1 polymer ?
#
loop_
_entity_poly.entity_id
_entity_poly.type
_entity_poly.pdbx_seq_one_letter_code
_entity_poly.pdbx_strand_id
1 'polypeptide(L)'
;MSSKGTFDQISPSEFFYRNRDLAGFSNPTRSLYTAVREFVENALDACDQQGILPDVHLSIKAVDPEKPDPKPYILSVKDNGPGIESKHVPLAFGTVLYGSKFGLKQARGMFGLGATMAILYGQITTNKPVFVKSSTDGKIQDEFELILDIQKNKPIVLKHETQDTSKTGLSISICLEGDYAKAGAKIRDYVYQTSLITPYATVTFDDPKGEKFRYTKIVRSMPPAPTIISPHPYGVDVETIKRMIGDSKFSIPTVDNNTIEKVKTELGLRKKDLNYTEIMERAKRRWSSLSRNIRVVIAVMSFLKMDFAKLSKIRIDDIDVSRKKLTYWDFGESKSFTIDMDPETDYYKQLTNTVQGETLVSFLTKRFQRVGRTTAEKFADFAGFKPEKRIGTMTNEELVKLSDSLQKFPTFLSPDPSCLAPLGAEPLEKGMKAFFNPDFISVIQRGASAYSGFPFVVEMGIAYGGDIPPGGTKVYRFANRIPLLYDEGSDVVLKVVEEIDWSRYKVKGDPPLVIVSHICSTRIPYKTVGKENVADRPEIERELRLALQFLSRKLASYMSKRGLAEMEKKRANLYLKYLPLVAQFCTELAGKQKEPDYKKMLKEAVSIEAET
;
A
#
# COMPACT_ATOMS: atom_id res chain seq x y z
N MET A 1 51.83 5.05 -2.06
CA MET A 1 51.10 4.96 -0.78
C MET A 1 49.70 4.47 -1.10
N SER A 2 49.35 3.23 -0.73
CA SER A 2 47.98 2.72 -0.86
C SER A 2 47.08 3.58 0.04
N SER A 3 46.14 4.32 -0.53
CA SER A 3 45.11 5.01 0.25
C SER A 3 44.34 3.93 1.02
N LYS A 4 44.65 3.74 2.30
CA LYS A 4 43.84 2.89 3.18
C LYS A 4 42.47 3.55 3.26
N GLY A 5 41.49 3.00 2.56
CA GLY A 5 40.11 3.45 2.67
C GLY A 5 39.63 3.28 4.11
N THR A 6 39.00 4.31 4.67
CA THR A 6 38.27 4.22 5.94
C THR A 6 36.90 3.61 5.66
N PHE A 7 36.48 2.67 6.50
CA PHE A 7 35.16 2.06 6.44
C PHE A 7 34.24 2.82 7.39
N ASP A 8 33.22 3.49 6.84
CA ASP A 8 32.24 4.28 7.60
C ASP A 8 30.83 3.71 7.42
N GLN A 9 30.03 3.73 8.49
CA GLN A 9 28.61 3.35 8.49
C GLN A 9 27.74 4.62 8.46
N ILE A 10 26.70 4.62 7.62
CA ILE A 10 25.73 5.73 7.52
C ILE A 10 24.36 5.29 8.04
N SER A 11 23.62 6.24 8.59
CA SER A 11 22.24 6.00 9.06
C SER A 11 21.27 5.90 7.87
N PRO A 12 20.05 5.34 8.06
CA PRO A 12 19.02 5.38 7.03
C PRO A 12 18.69 6.80 6.56
N SER A 13 18.53 7.74 7.50
CA SER A 13 18.26 9.15 7.19
C SER A 13 19.40 9.79 6.40
N GLU A 14 20.65 9.45 6.71
CA GLU A 14 21.81 9.92 5.97
C GLU A 14 21.90 9.32 4.57
N PHE A 15 21.59 8.03 4.42
CA PHE A 15 21.50 7.37 3.11
C PHE A 15 20.50 8.10 2.21
N PHE A 16 19.31 8.39 2.72
CA PHE A 16 18.27 9.07 1.95
C PHE A 16 18.53 10.58 1.76
N TYR A 17 19.22 11.23 2.70
CA TYR A 17 19.75 12.58 2.50
C TYR A 17 20.67 12.63 1.27
N ARG A 18 21.59 11.66 1.15
CA ARG A 18 22.52 11.56 0.01
C ARG A 18 21.84 11.11 -1.29
N ASN A 19 20.76 10.32 -1.19
CA ASN A 19 20.07 9.70 -2.34
C ASN A 19 18.59 10.10 -2.42
N ARG A 20 18.29 11.40 -2.26
CA ARG A 20 16.90 11.91 -2.22
C ARG A 20 16.10 11.60 -3.49
N ASP A 21 16.77 11.45 -4.62
CA ASP A 21 16.18 11.12 -5.91
C ASP A 21 15.46 9.76 -5.88
N LEU A 22 15.96 8.81 -5.08
CA LEU A 22 15.34 7.49 -4.91
C LEU A 22 13.95 7.57 -4.30
N ALA A 23 13.68 8.57 -3.46
CA ALA A 23 12.38 8.76 -2.83
C ALA A 23 11.46 9.70 -3.62
N GLY A 24 11.83 10.09 -4.85
CA GLY A 24 11.06 11.01 -5.69
C GLY A 24 11.34 12.50 -5.43
N PHE A 25 12.31 12.83 -4.57
CA PHE A 25 12.68 14.21 -4.23
C PHE A 25 13.85 14.72 -5.07
N SER A 26 13.73 14.61 -6.40
CA SER A 26 14.83 14.88 -7.33
C SER A 26 15.01 16.35 -7.71
N ASN A 27 13.90 17.09 -7.85
CA ASN A 27 13.90 18.50 -8.22
C ASN A 27 12.72 19.23 -7.56
N PRO A 28 12.75 20.56 -7.41
CA PRO A 28 11.71 21.32 -6.70
C PRO A 28 10.28 21.08 -7.19
N THR A 29 10.08 20.89 -8.51
CA THR A 29 8.77 20.59 -9.10
C THR A 29 8.23 19.24 -8.61
N ARG A 30 9.04 18.17 -8.73
CA ARG A 30 8.66 16.80 -8.34
C ARG A 30 8.58 16.66 -6.82
N SER A 31 9.48 17.31 -6.08
CA SER A 31 9.51 17.29 -4.62
C SER A 31 8.25 17.90 -4.01
N LEU A 32 7.77 19.04 -4.52
CA LEU A 32 6.52 19.65 -4.06
C LEU A 32 5.32 18.73 -4.33
N TYR A 33 5.23 18.18 -5.55
CA TYR A 33 4.19 17.22 -5.91
C TYR A 33 4.21 15.96 -5.01
N THR A 34 5.39 15.38 -4.79
CA THR A 34 5.57 14.17 -3.98
C THR A 34 5.20 14.42 -2.53
N ALA A 35 5.59 15.57 -1.96
CA ALA A 35 5.22 15.95 -0.59
C ALA A 35 3.70 16.08 -0.41
N VAL A 36 3.01 16.72 -1.37
CA VAL A 36 1.54 16.82 -1.37
C VAL A 36 0.92 15.42 -1.36
N ARG A 37 1.35 14.55 -2.27
CA ARG A 37 0.84 13.19 -2.39
C ARG A 37 1.01 12.41 -1.08
N GLU A 38 2.21 12.38 -0.52
CA GLU A 38 2.51 11.60 0.69
C GLU A 38 1.67 12.05 1.90
N PHE A 39 1.44 13.35 2.08
CA PHE A 39 0.59 13.83 3.18
C PHE A 39 -0.90 13.56 2.95
N VAL A 40 -1.41 13.78 1.73
CA VAL A 40 -2.81 13.49 1.41
C VAL A 40 -3.10 11.98 1.49
N GLU A 41 -2.20 11.13 0.99
CA GLU A 41 -2.32 9.67 1.10
C GLU A 41 -2.39 9.21 2.56
N ASN A 42 -1.55 9.77 3.43
CA ASN A 42 -1.55 9.42 4.86
C ASN A 42 -2.81 9.89 5.57
N ALA A 43 -3.31 11.09 5.27
CA ALA A 43 -4.58 11.61 5.78
C ALA A 43 -5.76 10.70 5.41
N LEU A 44 -5.85 10.31 4.13
CA LEU A 44 -6.90 9.42 3.64
C LEU A 44 -6.78 8.00 4.24
N ASP A 45 -5.57 7.46 4.34
CA ASP A 45 -5.33 6.14 4.96
C ASP A 45 -5.73 6.13 6.45
N ALA A 46 -5.47 7.20 7.18
CA ALA A 46 -5.82 7.30 8.60
C ALA A 46 -7.34 7.26 8.82
N CYS A 47 -8.09 7.92 7.94
CA CYS A 47 -9.55 7.93 7.97
C CYS A 47 -10.14 6.59 7.50
N ASP A 48 -9.67 6.07 6.36
CA ASP A 48 -10.16 4.81 5.77
C ASP A 48 -10.02 3.62 6.72
N GLN A 49 -8.93 3.56 7.50
CA GLN A 49 -8.68 2.46 8.44
C GLN A 49 -9.63 2.44 9.63
N GLN A 50 -10.19 3.59 10.02
CA GLN A 50 -11.13 3.72 11.14
C GLN A 50 -12.58 3.86 10.68
N GLY A 51 -12.83 3.81 9.36
CA GLY A 51 -14.17 4.03 8.82
C GLY A 51 -14.70 5.45 9.10
N ILE A 52 -13.81 6.46 9.10
CA ILE A 52 -14.17 7.87 9.22
C ILE A 52 -14.26 8.47 7.82
N LEU A 53 -15.37 9.14 7.48
CA LEU A 53 -15.50 9.84 6.20
C LEU A 53 -14.46 10.97 6.13
N PRO A 54 -13.47 10.91 5.23
CA PRO A 54 -12.36 11.85 5.25
C PRO A 54 -12.81 13.28 4.89
N ASP A 55 -12.33 14.26 5.64
CA ASP A 55 -12.38 15.69 5.33
C ASP A 55 -10.94 16.21 5.37
N VAL A 56 -10.32 16.32 4.19
CA VAL A 56 -8.91 16.65 4.03
C VAL A 56 -8.80 18.07 3.48
N HIS A 57 -8.04 18.91 4.18
CA HIS A 57 -7.73 20.27 3.76
C HIS A 57 -6.24 20.40 3.47
N LEU A 58 -5.91 20.62 2.20
CA LEU A 58 -4.58 20.89 1.68
C LEU A 58 -4.42 22.40 1.45
N SER A 59 -3.34 22.99 1.93
CA SER A 59 -3.00 24.39 1.68
C SER A 59 -1.53 24.52 1.30
N ILE A 60 -1.27 25.26 0.22
CA ILE A 60 0.08 25.62 -0.21
C ILE A 60 0.18 27.14 -0.21
N LYS A 61 1.13 27.70 0.55
CA LYS A 61 1.35 29.16 0.63
C LYS A 61 2.81 29.49 0.31
N ALA A 62 3.05 30.46 -0.56
CA ALA A 62 4.40 30.97 -0.77
C ALA A 62 4.87 31.69 0.50
N VAL A 63 6.09 31.43 0.95
CA VAL A 63 6.70 32.19 2.06
C VAL A 63 6.95 33.64 1.61
N ASP A 64 7.41 33.79 0.38
CA ASP A 64 7.60 35.07 -0.30
C ASP A 64 6.87 35.01 -1.67
N PRO A 65 5.69 35.64 -1.79
CA PRO A 65 4.93 35.65 -3.04
C PRO A 65 5.66 36.34 -4.20
N GLU A 66 6.50 37.34 -3.93
CA GLU A 66 7.18 38.17 -4.94
C GLU A 66 8.39 37.46 -5.55
N LYS A 67 9.05 36.57 -4.79
CA LYS A 67 10.18 35.79 -5.29
C LYS A 67 9.75 34.88 -6.48
N PRO A 68 10.54 34.74 -7.55
CA PRO A 68 10.24 33.77 -8.62
C PRO A 68 10.49 32.32 -8.17
N ASP A 69 9.82 31.37 -8.82
CA ASP A 69 10.09 29.93 -8.64
C ASP A 69 11.48 29.55 -9.19
N PRO A 70 12.18 28.57 -8.57
CA PRO A 70 11.81 27.83 -7.36
C PRO A 70 11.98 28.64 -6.07
N LYS A 71 11.06 28.46 -5.11
CA LYS A 71 11.06 29.18 -3.83
C LYS A 71 10.47 28.38 -2.66
N PRO A 72 10.65 28.86 -1.41
CA PRO A 72 10.06 28.20 -0.25
C PRO A 72 8.53 28.34 -0.21
N TYR A 73 7.86 27.20 -0.02
CA TYR A 73 6.42 27.08 0.21
C TYR A 73 6.15 26.43 1.57
N ILE A 74 5.09 26.89 2.23
CA ILE A 74 4.48 26.21 3.38
C ILE A 74 3.41 25.28 2.85
N LEU A 75 3.66 23.97 2.95
CA LEU A 75 2.71 22.92 2.66
C LEU A 75 2.05 22.47 3.96
N SER A 76 0.73 22.58 4.04
CA SER A 76 -0.07 22.14 5.19
C SER A 76 -1.14 21.17 4.75
N VAL A 77 -1.27 20.06 5.47
CA VAL A 77 -2.37 19.09 5.29
C VAL A 77 -3.00 18.83 6.64
N LYS A 78 -4.33 18.95 6.68
CA LYS A 78 -5.15 18.69 7.86
C LYS A 78 -6.22 17.66 7.53
N ASP A 79 -6.45 16.74 8.45
CA ASP A 79 -7.51 15.74 8.38
C ASP A 79 -8.38 15.72 9.65
N ASN A 80 -9.49 14.97 9.57
CA ASN A 80 -10.42 14.67 10.65
C ASN A 80 -10.28 13.23 11.16
N GLY A 81 -9.12 12.60 10.94
CA GLY A 81 -8.86 11.21 11.28
C GLY A 81 -8.75 10.97 12.80
N PRO A 82 -8.24 9.79 13.21
CA PRO A 82 -8.09 9.44 14.62
C PRO A 82 -6.97 10.20 15.35
N GLY A 83 -6.15 10.96 14.64
CA GLY A 83 -4.92 11.53 15.19
C GLY A 83 -3.87 10.45 15.52
N ILE A 84 -2.80 10.88 16.20
CA ILE A 84 -1.71 10.02 16.69
C ILE A 84 -1.50 10.35 18.18
N GLU A 85 -1.37 9.32 19.02
CA GLU A 85 -1.07 9.49 20.44
C GLU A 85 0.23 10.28 20.64
N SER A 86 0.22 11.26 21.55
CA SER A 86 1.32 12.21 21.81
C SER A 86 2.71 11.57 21.85
N LYS A 87 2.87 10.43 22.56
CA LYS A 87 4.14 9.68 22.68
C LYS A 87 4.70 9.15 21.35
N HIS A 88 3.85 8.92 20.35
CA HIS A 88 4.23 8.37 19.06
C HIS A 88 4.49 9.45 18.00
N VAL A 89 4.02 10.69 18.21
CA VAL A 89 4.15 11.79 17.24
C VAL A 89 5.62 12.06 16.87
N PRO A 90 6.57 12.25 17.82
CA PRO A 90 7.95 12.52 17.45
C PRO A 90 8.59 11.38 16.63
N LEU A 91 8.33 10.12 17.01
CA LEU A 91 8.89 8.95 16.31
C LEU A 91 8.27 8.77 14.92
N ALA A 92 6.98 9.06 14.76
CA ALA A 92 6.28 8.95 13.47
C ALA A 92 6.81 9.93 12.41
N PHE A 93 7.21 11.13 12.81
CA PHE A 93 7.62 12.19 11.87
C PHE A 93 9.13 12.48 11.86
N GLY A 94 9.86 12.02 12.87
CA GLY A 94 11.31 12.21 12.99
C GLY A 94 12.10 10.91 13.08
N THR A 95 11.57 9.79 12.60
CA THR A 95 12.34 8.54 12.42
C THR A 95 12.00 7.92 11.07
N VAL A 96 13.03 7.68 10.26
CA VAL A 96 12.89 7.01 8.96
C VAL A 96 12.68 5.52 9.19
N LEU A 97 11.74 4.90 8.45
CA LEU A 97 11.30 3.50 8.61
C LEU A 97 10.61 3.22 9.96
N TYR A 98 9.92 4.21 10.53
CA TYR A 98 9.03 4.02 11.67
C TYR A 98 7.58 4.18 11.21
N GLY A 99 6.69 3.25 11.56
CA GLY A 99 5.29 3.34 11.17
C GLY A 99 4.44 2.17 11.63
N SER A 100 3.12 2.33 11.51
CA SER A 100 2.12 1.33 11.88
C SER A 100 1.70 0.43 10.71
N LYS A 101 2.30 0.61 9.51
CA LYS A 101 1.86 0.01 8.24
C LYS A 101 2.66 -1.24 7.81
N PHE A 102 3.41 -1.89 8.70
CA PHE A 102 4.26 -3.05 8.34
C PHE A 102 3.53 -4.39 8.17
N GLY A 103 2.25 -4.48 8.55
CA GLY A 103 1.43 -5.67 8.30
C GLY A 103 1.07 -5.83 6.83
N LEU A 104 0.88 -7.07 6.37
CA LEU A 104 0.35 -7.36 5.03
C LEU A 104 -1.15 -7.00 4.98
N LYS A 105 -1.43 -5.74 4.64
CA LYS A 105 -2.75 -5.19 4.36
C LYS A 105 -2.65 -4.19 3.22
N GLN A 106 -3.75 -3.94 2.52
CA GLN A 106 -3.78 -2.85 1.56
C GLN A 106 -3.60 -1.50 2.25
N ALA A 107 -2.75 -0.64 1.68
CA ALA A 107 -2.59 0.76 2.05
C ALA A 107 -2.10 1.56 0.84
N ARG A 108 -2.28 2.89 0.87
CA ARG A 108 -1.67 3.80 -0.13
C ARG A 108 -0.15 3.90 0.08
N GLY A 109 0.27 4.05 1.35
CA GLY A 109 1.68 4.06 1.75
C GLY A 109 2.19 2.69 2.23
N MET A 110 3.36 2.24 1.75
CA MET A 110 3.93 0.91 2.09
C MET A 110 5.15 0.96 3.03
N PHE A 111 6.02 1.98 2.94
CA PHE A 111 7.37 1.92 3.53
C PHE A 111 7.56 2.74 4.81
N GLY A 112 6.56 3.49 5.28
CA GLY A 112 6.75 4.43 6.41
C GLY A 112 7.87 5.44 6.15
N LEU A 113 8.08 5.80 4.88
CA LEU A 113 9.22 6.60 4.41
C LEU A 113 8.79 7.98 3.91
N GLY A 114 7.69 8.06 3.15
CA GLY A 114 7.39 9.22 2.31
C GLY A 114 7.15 10.53 3.06
N ALA A 115 6.35 10.51 4.15
CA ALA A 115 6.14 11.70 4.98
C ALA A 115 7.44 12.20 5.63
N THR A 116 8.25 11.28 6.17
CA THR A 116 9.54 11.60 6.77
C THR A 116 10.53 12.13 5.73
N MET A 117 10.46 11.66 4.47
CA MET A 117 11.26 12.19 3.37
C MET A 117 10.84 13.60 2.97
N ALA A 118 9.54 13.91 2.98
CA ALA A 118 9.06 15.28 2.76
C ALA A 118 9.57 16.23 3.84
N ILE A 119 9.54 15.80 5.10
CA ILE A 119 10.08 16.55 6.24
C ILE A 119 11.59 16.76 6.10
N LEU A 120 12.34 15.69 5.80
CA LEU A 120 13.78 15.74 5.60
C LEU A 120 14.14 16.69 4.45
N TYR A 121 13.45 16.61 3.31
CA TYR A 121 13.64 17.53 2.19
C TYR A 121 13.35 18.99 2.58
N GLY A 122 12.26 19.24 3.30
CA GLY A 122 11.93 20.58 3.80
C GLY A 122 12.99 21.16 4.73
N GLN A 123 13.49 20.33 5.67
CA GLN A 123 14.55 20.69 6.59
C GLN A 123 15.87 21.00 5.86
N ILE A 124 16.27 20.19 4.88
CA ILE A 124 17.52 20.42 4.13
C ILE A 124 17.45 21.70 3.30
N THR A 125 16.30 21.96 2.68
CA THR A 125 16.14 23.08 1.73
C THR A 125 15.85 24.40 2.41
N THR A 126 15.18 24.40 3.56
CA THR A 126 14.73 25.64 4.22
C THR A 126 15.26 25.81 5.63
N ASN A 127 15.87 24.78 6.22
CA ASN A 127 16.35 24.74 7.60
C ASN A 127 15.27 25.13 8.62
N LYS A 128 14.00 24.83 8.33
CA LYS A 128 12.86 25.07 9.23
C LYS A 128 12.34 23.75 9.81
N PRO A 129 11.80 23.76 11.04
CA PRO A 129 11.19 22.60 11.66
C PRO A 129 9.86 22.22 10.98
N VAL A 130 9.43 20.97 11.17
CA VAL A 130 8.05 20.54 10.91
C VAL A 130 7.16 20.88 12.10
N PHE A 131 5.95 21.35 11.82
CA PHE A 131 4.91 21.59 12.81
C PHE A 131 3.87 20.49 12.72
N VAL A 132 3.60 19.80 13.81
CA VAL A 132 2.60 18.73 13.88
C VAL A 132 1.61 19.04 14.98
N LYS A 133 0.32 19.02 14.66
CA LYS A 133 -0.78 19.13 15.63
C LYS A 133 -1.60 17.85 15.60
N SER A 134 -1.83 17.22 16.74
CA SER A 134 -2.56 15.94 16.82
C SER A 134 -3.57 15.97 17.95
N SER A 135 -4.79 15.49 17.70
CA SER A 135 -5.79 15.25 18.74
C SER A 135 -6.50 13.93 18.52
N THR A 136 -6.45 13.06 19.52
CA THR A 136 -7.08 11.72 19.49
C THR A 136 -8.46 11.70 20.14
N ASP A 137 -8.70 12.58 21.12
CA ASP A 137 -9.94 12.60 21.92
C ASP A 137 -10.86 13.78 21.58
N GLY A 138 -10.39 14.70 20.73
CA GLY A 138 -11.13 15.91 20.37
C GLY A 138 -11.29 16.89 21.52
N LYS A 139 -10.45 16.79 22.56
CA LYS A 139 -10.41 17.70 23.71
C LYS A 139 -9.05 18.37 23.84
N ILE A 140 -7.98 17.58 23.77
CA ILE A 140 -6.61 18.08 23.87
C ILE A 140 -5.94 17.91 22.51
N GLN A 141 -5.27 18.97 22.07
CA GLN A 141 -4.42 18.99 20.89
C GLN A 141 -2.96 19.17 21.32
N ASP A 142 -2.14 18.18 21.06
CA ASP A 142 -0.69 18.28 21.20
C ASP A 142 -0.10 18.97 19.97
N GLU A 143 0.69 20.03 20.18
CA GLU A 143 1.42 20.76 19.15
C GLU A 143 2.93 20.54 19.32
N PHE A 144 3.58 20.07 18.27
CA PHE A 144 5.01 19.76 18.25
C PHE A 144 5.75 20.57 17.17
N GLU A 145 6.92 21.08 17.54
CA GLU A 145 7.94 21.54 16.61
C GLU A 145 9.10 20.54 16.61
N LEU A 146 9.35 19.91 15.46
CA LEU A 146 10.31 18.81 15.35
C LEU A 146 11.37 19.09 14.28
N ILE A 147 12.58 18.60 14.54
CA ILE A 147 13.68 18.47 13.58
C ILE A 147 14.14 17.01 13.56
N LEU A 148 14.57 16.51 12.41
CA LEU A 148 15.18 15.19 12.28
C LEU A 148 16.70 15.29 12.45
N ASP A 149 17.25 14.55 13.41
CA ASP A 149 18.69 14.28 13.48
C ASP A 149 19.04 13.26 12.39
N ILE A 150 19.67 13.75 11.32
CA ILE A 150 20.02 12.94 10.14
C ILE A 150 21.08 11.89 10.51
N GLN A 151 22.04 12.21 11.37
CA GLN A 151 23.11 11.27 11.72
C GLN A 151 22.60 10.14 12.62
N LYS A 152 21.74 10.47 13.60
CA LYS A 152 21.23 9.48 14.55
C LYS A 152 19.94 8.80 14.14
N ASN A 153 19.27 9.27 13.07
CA ASN A 153 17.92 8.87 12.70
C ASN A 153 16.94 8.95 13.89
N LYS A 154 16.91 10.10 14.56
CA LYS A 154 16.06 10.34 15.75
C LYS A 154 15.39 11.70 15.68
N PRO A 155 14.19 11.85 16.28
CA PRO A 155 13.54 13.14 16.39
C PRO A 155 14.23 14.01 17.44
N ILE A 156 14.32 15.30 17.16
CA ILE A 156 14.66 16.35 18.12
C ILE A 156 13.39 17.19 18.30
N VAL A 157 12.80 17.14 19.49
CA VAL A 157 11.66 17.97 19.86
C VAL A 157 12.18 19.33 20.28
N LEU A 158 11.86 20.38 19.52
CA LEU A 158 12.21 21.76 19.86
C LEU A 158 11.20 22.37 20.83
N LYS A 159 9.92 22.09 20.60
CA LYS A 159 8.80 22.64 21.36
C LYS A 159 7.66 21.62 21.43
N HIS A 160 7.00 21.53 22.58
CA HIS A 160 5.77 20.77 22.78
C HIS A 160 4.83 21.58 23.67
N GLU A 161 3.63 21.84 23.16
CA GLU A 161 2.55 22.55 23.87
C GLU A 161 1.24 21.78 23.71
N THR A 162 0.30 22.00 24.62
CA THR A 162 -1.04 21.42 24.57
C THR A 162 -2.08 22.54 24.55
N GLN A 163 -3.09 22.41 23.67
CA GLN A 163 -4.20 23.36 23.56
C GLN A 163 -5.54 22.62 23.61
N ASP A 164 -6.58 23.30 24.09
CA ASP A 164 -7.94 22.78 24.01
C ASP A 164 -8.45 22.82 22.57
N THR A 165 -9.10 21.75 22.13
CA THR A 165 -9.73 21.62 20.81
C THR A 165 -11.11 20.99 20.96
N SER A 166 -11.91 21.10 19.90
CA SER A 166 -13.21 20.42 19.76
C SER A 166 -13.20 19.39 18.63
N LYS A 167 -12.05 19.15 18.01
CA LYS A 167 -11.92 18.33 16.79
C LYS A 167 -10.78 17.33 16.96
N THR A 168 -11.05 16.09 16.57
CA THR A 168 -10.05 15.05 16.35
C THR A 168 -9.33 15.27 15.01
N GLY A 169 -8.16 14.68 14.86
CA GLY A 169 -7.42 14.64 13.60
C GLY A 169 -5.96 15.05 13.75
N LEU A 170 -5.30 15.11 12.61
CA LEU A 170 -3.90 15.50 12.50
C LEU A 170 -3.76 16.71 11.56
N SER A 171 -2.83 17.61 11.88
CA SER A 171 -2.38 18.67 10.99
C SER A 171 -0.86 18.61 10.92
N ILE A 172 -0.31 18.56 9.71
CA ILE A 172 1.14 18.62 9.46
C ILE A 172 1.43 19.82 8.57
N SER A 173 2.46 20.59 8.92
CA SER A 173 2.93 21.73 8.15
C SER A 173 4.45 21.72 8.03
N ILE A 174 4.97 21.77 6.81
CA ILE A 174 6.40 21.87 6.53
C ILE A 174 6.69 23.06 5.62
N CYS A 175 7.89 23.60 5.73
CA CYS A 175 8.44 24.55 4.76
C CYS A 175 9.41 23.81 3.84
N LEU A 176 9.20 23.88 2.52
CA LEU A 176 10.04 23.19 1.54
C LEU A 176 10.27 24.04 0.29
N GLU A 177 11.42 23.88 -0.36
CA GLU A 177 11.68 24.53 -1.66
C GLU A 177 10.96 23.79 -2.81
N GLY A 178 10.09 24.50 -3.51
CA GLY A 178 9.26 23.97 -4.60
C GLY A 178 9.18 24.90 -5.81
N ASP A 179 8.68 24.38 -6.93
CA ASP A 179 8.36 25.14 -8.15
C ASP A 179 6.88 24.89 -8.48
N TYR A 180 6.01 25.79 -8.00
CA TYR A 180 4.56 25.63 -8.20
C TYR A 180 4.12 26.04 -9.61
N ALA A 181 4.83 26.96 -10.26
CA ALA A 181 4.56 27.33 -11.66
C ALA A 181 4.53 26.10 -12.57
N LYS A 182 5.47 25.15 -12.38
CA LYS A 182 5.50 23.89 -13.13
C LYS A 182 4.66 22.78 -12.50
N ALA A 183 4.63 22.67 -11.16
CA ALA A 183 3.95 21.55 -10.48
C ALA A 183 2.43 21.74 -10.36
N GLY A 184 1.95 22.99 -10.41
CA GLY A 184 0.57 23.33 -10.02
C GLY A 184 -0.50 22.62 -10.82
N ALA A 185 -0.31 22.44 -12.14
CA ALA A 185 -1.25 21.68 -12.96
C ALA A 185 -1.38 20.22 -12.48
N LYS A 186 -0.25 19.54 -12.26
CA LYS A 186 -0.23 18.15 -11.79
C LYS A 186 -0.75 18.00 -10.35
N ILE A 187 -0.54 19.00 -9.49
CA ILE A 187 -1.13 19.02 -8.13
C ILE A 187 -2.66 19.14 -8.21
N ARG A 188 -3.18 20.03 -9.06
CA ARG A 188 -4.63 20.15 -9.29
C ARG A 188 -5.22 18.86 -9.87
N ASP A 189 -4.56 18.27 -10.87
CA ASP A 189 -4.96 16.98 -11.44
C ASP A 189 -4.98 15.88 -10.37
N TYR A 190 -3.99 15.85 -9.48
CA TYR A 190 -3.94 14.89 -8.38
C TYR A 190 -5.12 15.05 -7.42
N VAL A 191 -5.43 16.28 -7.01
CA VAL A 191 -6.58 16.55 -6.13
C VAL A 191 -7.89 16.15 -6.83
N TYR A 192 -8.07 16.56 -8.09
CA TYR A 192 -9.24 16.22 -8.90
C TYR A 192 -9.43 14.71 -9.04
N GLN A 193 -8.38 13.98 -9.44
CA GLN A 193 -8.44 12.52 -9.62
C GLN A 193 -8.58 11.77 -8.29
N THR A 194 -8.00 12.28 -7.21
CA THR A 194 -8.19 11.73 -5.86
C THR A 194 -9.67 11.80 -5.49
N SER A 195 -10.33 12.94 -5.70
CA SER A 195 -11.77 13.09 -5.44
C SER A 195 -12.66 12.18 -6.29
N LEU A 196 -12.21 11.77 -7.48
CA LEU A 196 -12.90 10.78 -8.31
C LEU A 196 -12.82 9.37 -7.71
N ILE A 197 -11.64 8.92 -7.28
CA ILE A 197 -11.42 7.55 -6.77
C ILE A 197 -11.75 7.39 -5.27
N THR A 198 -11.88 8.50 -4.55
CA THR A 198 -12.42 8.52 -3.18
C THR A 198 -13.68 9.39 -3.13
N PRO A 199 -14.80 8.95 -3.76
CA PRO A 199 -16.02 9.74 -3.83
C PRO A 199 -16.72 9.93 -2.47
N TYR A 200 -16.24 9.27 -1.41
CA TYR A 200 -16.72 9.42 -0.04
C TYR A 200 -15.96 10.47 0.77
N ALA A 201 -14.86 11.02 0.24
CA ALA A 201 -14.04 12.03 0.88
C ALA A 201 -14.44 13.44 0.43
N THR A 202 -14.32 14.40 1.34
CA THR A 202 -14.26 15.82 1.00
C THR A 202 -12.80 16.23 0.92
N VAL A 203 -12.38 16.81 -0.20
CA VAL A 203 -11.01 17.31 -0.39
C VAL A 203 -11.07 18.78 -0.75
N THR A 204 -10.43 19.62 0.07
CA THR A 204 -10.29 21.06 -0.17
C THR A 204 -8.83 21.37 -0.44
N PHE A 205 -8.55 22.14 -1.50
CA PHE A 205 -7.23 22.59 -1.86
C PHE A 205 -7.22 24.12 -2.00
N ASP A 206 -6.47 24.77 -1.11
CA ASP A 206 -6.14 26.19 -1.16
C ASP A 206 -4.78 26.35 -1.83
N ASP A 207 -4.79 26.89 -3.04
CA ASP A 207 -3.63 27.07 -3.89
C ASP A 207 -2.86 28.37 -3.55
N PRO A 208 -1.57 28.49 -3.90
CA PRO A 208 -0.76 29.65 -3.56
C PRO A 208 -1.12 30.91 -4.35
N LYS A 209 -1.97 30.80 -5.38
CA LYS A 209 -2.53 31.93 -6.13
C LYS A 209 -3.84 32.45 -5.52
N GLY A 210 -4.34 31.81 -4.47
CA GLY A 210 -5.59 32.16 -3.79
C GLY A 210 -6.82 31.46 -4.34
N GLU A 211 -6.66 30.57 -5.34
CA GLU A 211 -7.76 29.74 -5.85
C GLU A 211 -8.10 28.64 -4.85
N LYS A 212 -9.40 28.39 -4.67
CA LYS A 212 -9.91 27.37 -3.76
C LYS A 212 -10.67 26.32 -4.54
N PHE A 213 -10.18 25.09 -4.48
CA PHE A 213 -10.83 23.92 -5.08
C PHE A 213 -11.47 23.11 -3.97
N ARG A 214 -12.78 22.85 -4.06
CA ARG A 214 -13.50 22.06 -3.08
C ARG A 214 -14.31 20.97 -3.76
N TYR A 215 -13.93 19.73 -3.51
CA TYR A 215 -14.64 18.55 -3.98
C TYR A 215 -15.34 17.90 -2.79
N THR A 216 -16.67 17.96 -2.78
CA THR A 216 -17.47 17.36 -1.70
C THR A 216 -17.74 15.90 -1.98
N LYS A 217 -17.83 15.10 -0.93
CA LYS A 217 -18.23 13.69 -1.02
C LYS A 217 -19.56 13.51 -1.78
N ILE A 218 -19.56 12.57 -2.71
CA ILE A 218 -20.70 12.15 -3.54
C ILE A 218 -21.42 10.97 -2.88
N VAL A 219 -20.67 10.05 -2.26
CA VAL A 219 -21.23 8.86 -1.59
C VAL A 219 -21.02 8.96 -0.07
N ARG A 220 -21.94 8.37 0.70
CA ARG A 220 -21.90 8.37 2.17
C ARG A 220 -21.56 7.01 2.78
N SER A 221 -21.28 6.02 1.94
CA SER A 221 -20.80 4.70 2.33
C SER A 221 -19.32 4.57 1.99
N MET A 222 -18.57 3.91 2.87
CA MET A 222 -17.18 3.53 2.62
C MET A 222 -17.05 2.03 2.43
N PRO A 223 -16.07 1.58 1.64
CA PRO A 223 -15.68 0.19 1.62
C PRO A 223 -15.21 -0.28 3.01
N PRO A 224 -15.33 -1.59 3.31
CA PRO A 224 -14.82 -2.14 4.56
C PRO A 224 -13.31 -1.91 4.68
N ALA A 225 -12.83 -1.70 5.90
CA ALA A 225 -11.41 -1.50 6.17
C ALA A 225 -10.62 -2.79 5.84
N PRO A 226 -9.42 -2.68 5.26
CA PRO A 226 -8.59 -3.83 4.93
C PRO A 226 -8.12 -4.55 6.20
N THR A 227 -8.18 -5.88 6.19
CA THR A 227 -7.71 -6.72 7.30
C THR A 227 -6.25 -7.12 7.13
N ILE A 228 -5.56 -7.36 8.25
CA ILE A 228 -4.20 -7.92 8.23
C ILE A 228 -4.32 -9.43 8.05
N ILE A 229 -3.61 -9.97 7.06
CA ILE A 229 -3.59 -11.41 6.79
C ILE A 229 -2.18 -11.99 6.85
N SER A 230 -2.11 -13.30 7.03
CA SER A 230 -0.88 -14.07 6.86
C SER A 230 -0.47 -14.14 5.38
N PRO A 231 0.84 -14.20 5.07
CA PRO A 231 1.31 -14.31 3.70
C PRO A 231 0.88 -15.61 3.02
N HIS A 232 0.77 -15.57 1.69
CA HIS A 232 0.48 -16.74 0.88
C HIS A 232 1.78 -17.51 0.54
N PRO A 233 1.79 -18.86 0.55
CA PRO A 233 2.98 -19.67 0.27
C PRO A 233 3.75 -19.28 -1.00
N TYR A 234 3.03 -19.02 -2.09
CA TYR A 234 3.60 -18.68 -3.40
C TYR A 234 4.43 -17.39 -3.41
N GLY A 235 4.21 -16.48 -2.46
CA GLY A 235 4.87 -15.16 -2.43
C GLY A 235 6.03 -15.05 -1.44
N VAL A 236 6.45 -16.16 -0.84
CA VAL A 236 7.40 -16.17 0.28
C VAL A 236 8.79 -16.58 -0.18
N ASP A 237 9.78 -15.78 0.22
CA ASP A 237 11.21 -16.03 0.04
C ASP A 237 11.86 -16.62 1.30
N VAL A 238 13.12 -17.05 1.17
CA VAL A 238 13.90 -17.67 2.25
C VAL A 238 14.03 -16.73 3.47
N GLU A 239 14.20 -15.44 3.25
CA GLU A 239 14.35 -14.46 4.33
C GLU A 239 13.05 -14.28 5.12
N THR A 240 11.91 -14.23 4.43
CA THR A 240 10.58 -14.20 5.03
C THR A 240 10.35 -15.46 5.87
N ILE A 241 10.74 -16.65 5.36
CA ILE A 241 10.69 -17.88 6.14
C ILE A 241 11.56 -17.74 7.38
N LYS A 242 12.82 -17.31 7.25
CA LYS A 242 13.73 -17.12 8.41
C LYS A 242 13.16 -16.19 9.48
N ARG A 243 12.53 -15.08 9.08
CA ARG A 243 11.84 -14.17 10.00
C ARG A 243 10.68 -14.86 10.72
N MET A 244 9.83 -15.58 10.00
CA MET A 244 8.75 -16.36 10.62
C MET A 244 9.27 -17.42 11.59
N ILE A 245 10.42 -18.02 11.28
CA ILE A 245 11.09 -18.96 12.18
C ILE A 245 11.56 -18.21 13.42
N GLY A 246 12.22 -17.05 13.27
CA GLY A 246 12.62 -16.19 14.37
C GLY A 246 11.46 -15.81 15.29
N ASP A 247 10.32 -15.40 14.72
CA ASP A 247 9.09 -15.09 15.47
C ASP A 247 8.47 -16.32 16.15
N SER A 248 8.74 -17.52 15.63
CA SER A 248 8.29 -18.79 16.21
C SER A 248 9.24 -19.36 17.27
N LYS A 249 10.53 -18.98 17.21
CA LYS A 249 11.52 -19.39 18.18
C LYS A 249 11.18 -18.70 19.50
N PHE A 250 11.19 -19.47 20.57
CA PHE A 250 11.13 -18.91 21.91
C PHE A 250 12.30 -17.94 22.06
N SER A 251 12.02 -16.65 22.31
CA SER A 251 13.09 -15.69 22.49
C SER A 251 13.89 -16.11 23.72
N ILE A 252 15.19 -16.30 23.52
CA ILE A 252 16.07 -16.58 24.64
C ILE A 252 16.00 -15.32 25.53
N PRO A 253 15.56 -15.44 26.79
CA PRO A 253 15.37 -14.28 27.64
C PRO A 253 16.69 -13.52 27.73
N THR A 254 16.68 -12.23 27.41
CA THR A 254 17.79 -11.36 27.78
C THR A 254 17.90 -11.38 29.29
N VAL A 255 19.10 -11.66 29.79
CA VAL A 255 19.35 -11.73 31.23
C VAL A 255 19.43 -10.31 31.77
N ASP A 256 18.27 -9.74 32.03
CA ASP A 256 18.08 -8.46 32.68
C ASP A 256 17.90 -8.64 34.21
N ASN A 257 17.91 -7.54 34.96
CA ASN A 257 17.77 -7.58 36.42
C ASN A 257 16.47 -8.29 36.86
N ASN A 258 15.40 -8.19 36.09
CA ASN A 258 14.13 -8.86 36.40
C ASN A 258 14.22 -10.39 36.22
N THR A 259 14.85 -10.84 35.14
CA THR A 259 15.11 -12.27 34.91
C THR A 259 16.03 -12.84 35.99
N ILE A 260 17.06 -12.09 36.38
CA ILE A 260 17.97 -12.47 37.48
C ILE A 260 17.20 -12.66 38.80
N GLU A 261 16.31 -11.73 39.15
CA GLU A 261 15.49 -11.84 40.38
C GLU A 261 14.52 -13.02 40.34
N LYS A 262 13.91 -13.32 39.18
CA LYS A 262 13.08 -14.52 39.01
C LYS A 262 13.88 -15.81 39.18
N VAL A 263 15.09 -15.87 38.62
CA VAL A 263 15.98 -17.04 38.76
C VAL A 263 16.39 -17.22 40.23
N LYS A 264 16.71 -16.14 40.95
CA LYS A 264 16.99 -16.18 42.39
C LYS A 264 15.80 -16.71 43.19
N THR A 265 14.59 -16.24 42.86
CA THR A 265 13.36 -16.64 43.54
C THR A 265 13.07 -18.12 43.35
N GLU A 266 13.08 -18.63 42.11
CA GLU A 266 12.80 -20.05 41.83
C GLU A 266 13.89 -21.00 42.38
N LEU A 267 15.16 -20.58 42.38
CA LEU A 267 16.28 -21.36 42.95
C LEU A 267 16.44 -21.18 44.48
N GLY A 268 15.66 -20.31 45.12
CA GLY A 268 15.72 -20.04 46.57
C GLY A 268 17.06 -19.44 47.02
N LEU A 269 17.65 -18.57 46.20
CA LEU A 269 18.94 -17.93 46.46
C LEU A 269 18.76 -16.62 47.24
N ARG A 270 19.52 -16.43 48.34
CA ARG A 270 19.43 -15.25 49.24
C ARG A 270 20.63 -14.29 49.17
N LYS A 271 21.74 -14.67 48.52
CA LYS A 271 22.98 -13.86 48.43
C LYS A 271 23.04 -13.01 47.14
N LYS A 272 23.70 -11.85 47.21
CA LYS A 272 23.91 -10.91 46.08
C LYS A 272 24.95 -11.40 45.07
N ASP A 273 26.03 -12.04 45.53
CA ASP A 273 27.09 -12.59 44.68
C ASP A 273 26.97 -14.11 44.62
N LEU A 274 26.70 -14.63 43.43
CA LEU A 274 26.50 -16.05 43.19
C LEU A 274 27.49 -16.50 42.13
N ASN A 275 28.32 -17.47 42.50
CA ASN A 275 29.26 -18.07 41.57
C ASN A 275 28.54 -19.07 40.66
N TYR A 276 28.99 -19.20 39.41
CA TYR A 276 28.42 -20.10 38.40
C TYR A 276 28.19 -21.52 38.93
N THR A 277 29.14 -22.06 39.68
CA THR A 277 29.11 -23.42 40.23
C THR A 277 27.94 -23.63 41.20
N GLU A 278 27.67 -22.69 42.11
CA GLU A 278 26.57 -22.80 43.08
C GLU A 278 25.19 -22.75 42.40
N ILE A 279 25.06 -21.93 41.36
CA ILE A 279 23.83 -21.79 40.58
C ILE A 279 23.52 -23.11 39.86
N MET A 280 24.53 -23.70 39.20
CA MET A 280 24.38 -24.95 38.46
C MET A 280 24.04 -26.13 39.37
N GLU A 281 24.64 -26.21 40.57
CA GLU A 281 24.36 -27.31 41.50
C GLU A 281 22.92 -27.27 42.02
N ARG A 282 22.41 -26.10 42.39
CA ARG A 282 21.01 -25.94 42.83
C ARG A 282 20.03 -26.16 41.68
N ALA A 283 20.36 -25.68 40.48
CA ALA A 283 19.54 -25.91 39.30
C ALA A 283 19.38 -27.40 38.99
N LYS A 284 20.43 -28.20 39.16
CA LYS A 284 20.38 -29.66 38.97
C LYS A 284 19.40 -30.33 39.94
N ARG A 285 19.36 -29.89 41.20
CA ARG A 285 18.45 -30.45 42.24
C ARG A 285 16.98 -30.07 42.02
N ARG A 286 16.70 -28.89 41.44
CA ARG A 286 15.35 -28.33 41.26
C ARG A 286 14.88 -28.30 39.80
N TRP A 287 15.56 -29.00 38.89
CA TRP A 287 15.35 -28.86 37.45
C TRP A 287 13.89 -29.05 37.01
N SER A 288 13.20 -30.04 37.59
CA SER A 288 11.79 -30.35 37.28
C SER A 288 10.78 -29.31 37.79
N SER A 289 11.12 -28.52 38.80
CA SER A 289 10.23 -27.48 39.36
C SER A 289 10.44 -26.10 38.73
N LEU A 290 11.50 -25.91 37.93
CA LEU A 290 11.80 -24.62 37.30
C LEU A 290 10.86 -24.32 36.13
N SER A 291 10.53 -23.06 35.94
CA SER A 291 9.79 -22.58 34.77
C SER A 291 10.61 -22.73 33.49
N ARG A 292 9.93 -22.86 32.33
CA ARG A 292 10.57 -23.08 31.03
C ARG A 292 11.61 -21.99 30.71
N ASN A 293 11.29 -20.72 30.98
CA ASN A 293 12.16 -19.58 30.72
C ASN A 293 13.46 -19.68 31.53
N ILE A 294 13.36 -20.11 32.78
CA ILE A 294 14.52 -20.22 33.68
C ILE A 294 15.39 -21.41 33.32
N ARG A 295 14.80 -22.54 32.91
CA ARG A 295 15.57 -23.67 32.38
C ARG A 295 16.40 -23.29 31.16
N VAL A 296 15.87 -22.43 30.29
CA VAL A 296 16.61 -21.94 29.11
C VAL A 296 17.78 -21.05 29.53
N VAL A 297 17.57 -20.10 30.45
CA VAL A 297 18.66 -19.24 30.97
C VAL A 297 19.77 -20.08 31.61
N ILE A 298 19.41 -21.04 32.45
CA ILE A 298 20.39 -21.94 33.10
C ILE A 298 21.11 -22.81 32.07
N ALA A 299 20.41 -23.30 31.04
CA ALA A 299 21.04 -24.07 29.99
C ALA A 299 22.06 -23.22 29.20
N VAL A 300 21.74 -21.96 28.88
CA VAL A 300 22.69 -21.01 28.27
C VAL A 300 23.89 -20.76 29.20
N MET A 301 23.65 -20.52 30.50
CA MET A 301 24.72 -20.36 31.49
C MET A 301 25.65 -21.57 31.53
N SER A 302 25.09 -22.79 31.43
CA SER A 302 25.86 -24.04 31.42
C SER A 302 26.92 -24.06 30.32
N PHE A 303 26.57 -23.63 29.10
CA PHE A 303 27.47 -23.65 27.95
C PHE A 303 28.44 -22.48 27.95
N LEU A 304 27.99 -21.29 28.34
CA LEU A 304 28.86 -20.10 28.42
C LEU A 304 29.83 -20.15 29.60
N LYS A 305 29.53 -20.94 30.66
CA LYS A 305 30.30 -21.00 31.92
C LYS A 305 30.51 -19.62 32.55
N MET A 306 29.47 -18.78 32.48
CA MET A 306 29.48 -17.39 32.92
C MET A 306 28.48 -17.15 34.05
N ASP A 307 28.76 -16.13 34.87
CA ASP A 307 27.86 -15.64 35.91
C ASP A 307 26.82 -14.64 35.36
N PHE A 308 25.87 -14.20 36.19
CA PHE A 308 24.83 -13.25 35.78
C PHE A 308 25.38 -11.87 35.37
N ALA A 309 26.49 -11.44 35.98
CA ALA A 309 27.11 -10.16 35.69
C ALA A 309 27.69 -10.12 34.27
N LYS A 310 28.25 -11.25 33.80
CA LYS A 310 28.70 -11.41 32.41
C LYS A 310 27.56 -11.71 31.46
N LEU A 311 26.59 -12.56 31.83
CA LEU A 311 25.45 -12.87 30.95
C LEU A 311 24.59 -11.64 30.62
N SER A 312 24.46 -10.69 31.54
CA SER A 312 23.71 -9.44 31.29
C SER A 312 24.35 -8.53 30.23
N LYS A 313 25.62 -8.75 29.90
CA LYS A 313 26.38 -8.04 28.85
C LYS A 313 26.47 -8.83 27.55
N ILE A 314 25.69 -9.89 27.41
CA ILE A 314 25.72 -10.76 26.25
C ILE A 314 24.33 -10.86 25.64
N ARG A 315 24.27 -10.87 24.31
CA ARG A 315 23.08 -11.24 23.55
C ARG A 315 23.34 -12.54 22.81
N ILE A 316 22.50 -13.55 23.02
CA ILE A 316 22.57 -14.77 22.21
C ILE A 316 22.01 -14.44 20.82
N ASP A 317 22.85 -14.59 19.80
CA ASP A 317 22.47 -14.27 18.41
C ASP A 317 21.89 -15.50 17.71
N ASP A 318 22.49 -16.68 17.89
CA ASP A 318 22.01 -17.92 17.25
C ASP A 318 22.40 -19.19 18.02
N ILE A 319 21.58 -20.24 17.88
CA ILE A 319 21.87 -21.59 18.36
C ILE A 319 21.68 -22.54 17.17
N ASP A 320 22.79 -22.96 16.57
CA ASP A 320 22.83 -23.93 15.49
C ASP A 320 22.88 -25.34 16.07
N VAL A 321 21.71 -25.98 16.12
CA VAL A 321 21.56 -27.36 16.63
C VAL A 321 22.33 -28.36 15.76
N SER A 322 22.31 -28.17 14.44
CA SER A 322 22.94 -29.04 13.44
C SER A 322 24.47 -29.04 13.55
N ARG A 323 25.07 -27.86 13.70
CA ARG A 323 26.52 -27.72 13.92
C ARG A 323 26.92 -27.82 15.38
N LYS A 324 25.95 -27.93 16.29
CA LYS A 324 26.12 -27.94 17.76
C LYS A 324 26.86 -26.68 18.24
N LYS A 325 26.57 -25.53 17.66
CA LYS A 325 27.25 -24.26 17.96
C LYS A 325 26.29 -23.23 18.53
N LEU A 326 26.72 -22.51 19.56
CA LEU A 326 26.00 -21.37 20.11
C LEU A 326 26.81 -20.10 19.83
N THR A 327 26.18 -19.12 19.21
CA THR A 327 26.77 -17.84 18.82
C THR A 327 26.17 -16.73 19.66
N TYR A 328 27.03 -15.87 20.23
CA TYR A 328 26.60 -14.74 21.05
C TYR A 328 27.42 -13.49 20.76
N TRP A 329 26.79 -12.33 20.88
CA TRP A 329 27.43 -11.02 20.86
C TRP A 329 27.81 -10.61 22.28
N ASP A 330 29.07 -10.29 22.50
CA ASP A 330 29.54 -9.66 23.74
C ASP A 330 29.56 -8.14 23.58
N PHE A 331 28.77 -7.42 24.37
CA PHE A 331 28.73 -5.95 24.34
C PHE A 331 29.99 -5.31 24.92
N GLY A 332 30.72 -6.00 25.80
CA GLY A 332 31.99 -5.52 26.37
C GLY A 332 33.11 -5.54 25.34
N GLU A 333 33.22 -6.61 24.56
CA GLU A 333 34.26 -6.77 23.53
C GLU A 333 33.82 -6.34 22.13
N SER A 334 32.52 -6.05 21.94
CA SER A 334 31.91 -5.70 20.65
C SER A 334 32.23 -6.69 19.53
N LYS A 335 32.15 -7.99 19.84
CA LYS A 335 32.43 -9.10 18.93
C LYS A 335 31.46 -10.26 19.14
N SER A 336 31.22 -11.02 18.07
CA SER A 336 30.54 -12.31 18.13
C SER A 336 31.52 -13.43 18.47
N PHE A 337 31.11 -14.31 19.37
CA PHE A 337 31.81 -15.54 19.72
C PHE A 337 30.94 -16.74 19.41
N THR A 338 31.58 -17.86 19.08
CA THR A 338 30.90 -19.14 18.83
C THR A 338 31.53 -20.22 19.69
N ILE A 339 30.70 -20.93 20.45
CA ILE A 339 31.11 -22.04 21.31
C ILE A 339 30.47 -23.35 20.86
N ASP A 340 31.17 -24.46 21.09
CA ASP A 340 30.63 -25.79 20.86
C ASP A 340 29.76 -26.23 22.05
N MET A 341 28.60 -26.79 21.76
CA MET A 341 27.67 -27.32 22.75
C MET A 341 27.84 -28.83 22.89
N ASP A 342 27.95 -29.28 24.13
CA ASP A 342 28.00 -30.70 24.48
C ASP A 342 26.61 -31.38 24.37
N PRO A 343 26.41 -32.33 23.45
CA PRO A 343 25.12 -32.98 23.19
C PRO A 343 24.67 -33.98 24.27
N GLU A 344 25.56 -34.44 25.14
CA GLU A 344 25.26 -35.44 26.18
C GLU A 344 24.43 -34.84 27.35
N THR A 345 24.37 -33.51 27.45
CA THR A 345 23.78 -32.83 28.61
C THR A 345 22.26 -32.65 28.51
N ASP A 346 21.56 -32.72 29.65
CA ASP A 346 20.12 -32.39 29.72
C ASP A 346 19.84 -30.91 29.37
N TYR A 347 20.84 -30.04 29.53
CA TYR A 347 20.83 -28.64 29.10
C TYR A 347 20.78 -28.51 27.58
N TYR A 348 21.50 -29.37 26.84
CA TYR A 348 21.42 -29.43 25.38
C TYR A 348 20.03 -29.83 24.91
N LYS A 349 19.42 -30.86 25.54
CA LYS A 349 18.04 -31.27 25.23
C LYS A 349 17.03 -30.12 25.48
N GLN A 350 17.23 -29.36 26.54
CA GLN A 350 16.38 -28.20 26.84
C GLN A 350 16.51 -27.08 25.80
N LEU A 351 17.74 -26.72 25.41
CA LEU A 351 17.97 -25.71 24.37
C LEU A 351 17.46 -26.18 23.01
N THR A 352 17.77 -27.41 22.62
CA THR A 352 17.30 -27.96 21.34
C THR A 352 15.78 -28.05 21.25
N ASN A 353 15.07 -28.51 22.29
CA ASN A 353 13.60 -28.49 22.31
C ASN A 353 13.01 -27.07 22.23
N THR A 354 13.76 -26.08 22.70
CA THR A 354 13.38 -24.67 22.64
C THR A 354 13.62 -24.06 21.25
N VAL A 355 14.70 -24.48 20.58
CA VAL A 355 15.16 -23.96 19.29
C VAL A 355 14.58 -24.73 18.08
N GLN A 356 14.18 -25.99 18.26
CA GLN A 356 13.61 -26.84 17.20
C GLN A 356 12.33 -26.24 16.59
N GLY A 357 11.60 -25.39 17.32
CA GLY A 357 10.43 -24.69 16.78
C GLY A 357 9.29 -25.63 16.42
N GLU A 358 8.41 -25.19 15.51
CA GLU A 358 7.23 -25.95 15.09
C GLU A 358 7.57 -27.02 14.02
N THR A 359 6.70 -28.02 13.87
CA THR A 359 6.79 -28.98 12.75
C THR A 359 6.46 -28.28 11.43
N LEU A 360 6.94 -28.80 10.30
CA LEU A 360 6.66 -28.26 8.97
C LEU A 360 5.16 -28.11 8.72
N VAL A 361 4.35 -29.13 9.05
CA VAL A 361 2.90 -29.06 8.90
C VAL A 361 2.26 -27.98 9.78
N SER A 362 2.67 -27.87 11.05
CA SER A 362 2.17 -26.84 11.97
C SER A 362 2.55 -25.44 11.49
N PHE A 363 3.79 -25.27 11.04
CA PHE A 363 4.31 -24.01 10.53
C PHE A 363 3.53 -23.56 9.29
N LEU A 364 3.34 -24.46 8.32
CA LEU A 364 2.58 -24.18 7.10
C LEU A 364 1.12 -23.81 7.41
N THR A 365 0.49 -24.52 8.34
CA THR A 365 -0.92 -24.29 8.69
C THR A 365 -1.13 -22.98 9.47
N LYS A 366 -0.20 -22.62 10.37
CA LYS A 366 -0.36 -21.44 11.24
C LYS A 366 0.13 -20.14 10.62
N ARG A 367 1.18 -20.20 9.79
CA ARG A 367 1.90 -19.02 9.30
C ARG A 367 1.49 -18.58 7.91
N PHE A 368 0.81 -19.45 7.16
CA PHE A 368 0.36 -19.16 5.81
C PHE A 368 -1.15 -19.20 5.72
N GLN A 369 -1.70 -18.28 4.93
CA GLN A 369 -3.12 -18.30 4.62
C GLN A 369 -3.47 -19.47 3.70
N ARG A 370 -4.72 -19.96 3.80
CA ARG A 370 -5.30 -20.97 2.89
C ARG A 370 -4.54 -22.31 2.83
N VAL A 371 -3.75 -22.62 3.85
CA VAL A 371 -3.07 -23.92 4.00
C VAL A 371 -3.71 -24.70 5.15
N GLY A 372 -4.48 -25.73 4.82
CA GLY A 372 -4.97 -26.70 5.80
C GLY A 372 -3.96 -27.83 6.03
N ARG A 373 -4.20 -28.65 7.06
CA ARG A 373 -3.35 -29.79 7.41
C ARG A 373 -3.12 -30.75 6.22
N THR A 374 -4.18 -31.12 5.51
CA THR A 374 -4.10 -32.02 4.34
C THR A 374 -3.28 -31.42 3.20
N THR A 375 -3.40 -30.12 2.96
CA THR A 375 -2.59 -29.42 1.94
C THR A 375 -1.13 -29.35 2.36
N ALA A 376 -0.87 -29.12 3.64
CA ALA A 376 0.49 -29.10 4.19
C ALA A 376 1.17 -30.47 4.13
N GLU A 377 0.44 -31.55 4.39
CA GLU A 377 0.93 -32.93 4.25
C GLU A 377 1.26 -33.25 2.78
N LYS A 378 0.34 -32.97 1.86
CA LYS A 378 0.59 -33.12 0.40
C LYS A 378 1.78 -32.29 -0.09
N PHE A 379 1.93 -31.08 0.45
CA PHE A 379 3.07 -30.23 0.14
C PHE A 379 4.38 -30.83 0.66
N ALA A 380 4.40 -31.35 1.89
CA ALA A 380 5.59 -31.98 2.47
C ALA A 380 6.05 -33.17 1.62
N ASP A 381 5.11 -34.00 1.16
CA ASP A 381 5.38 -35.10 0.24
C ASP A 381 5.95 -34.60 -1.09
N PHE A 382 5.35 -33.57 -1.70
CA PHE A 382 5.82 -32.96 -2.95
C PHE A 382 7.24 -32.39 -2.83
N ALA A 383 7.55 -31.71 -1.72
CA ALA A 383 8.85 -31.11 -1.47
C ALA A 383 9.91 -32.13 -1.00
N GLY A 384 9.52 -33.38 -0.73
CA GLY A 384 10.38 -34.43 -0.20
C GLY A 384 10.86 -34.16 1.23
N PHE A 385 9.99 -33.57 2.06
CA PHE A 385 10.22 -33.37 3.50
C PHE A 385 9.30 -34.25 4.33
N LYS A 386 9.79 -34.71 5.50
CA LYS A 386 8.93 -35.39 6.47
C LYS A 386 7.98 -34.38 7.13
N PRO A 387 6.68 -34.68 7.28
CA PRO A 387 5.70 -33.79 7.94
C PRO A 387 6.11 -33.33 9.35
N GLU A 388 6.80 -34.20 10.10
CA GLU A 388 7.25 -33.98 11.47
C GLU A 388 8.57 -33.20 11.55
N LYS A 389 9.21 -32.93 10.40
CA LYS A 389 10.48 -32.21 10.36
C LYS A 389 10.31 -30.84 11.01
N ARG A 390 11.24 -30.51 11.90
CA ARG A 390 11.24 -29.28 12.68
C ARG A 390 11.87 -28.14 11.88
N ILE A 391 11.11 -27.08 11.67
CA ILE A 391 11.54 -25.95 10.82
C ILE A 391 12.79 -25.27 11.39
N GLY A 392 12.89 -25.15 12.72
CA GLY A 392 14.03 -24.50 13.38
C GLY A 392 15.37 -25.22 13.17
N THR A 393 15.36 -26.43 12.64
CA THR A 393 16.55 -27.26 12.37
C THR A 393 16.89 -27.40 10.88
N MET A 394 16.15 -26.72 10.00
CA MET A 394 16.42 -26.76 8.57
C MET A 394 17.71 -26.03 8.21
N THR A 395 18.51 -26.62 7.33
CA THR A 395 19.71 -25.96 6.80
C THR A 395 19.35 -24.87 5.79
N ASN A 396 20.30 -23.99 5.45
CA ASN A 396 20.07 -22.95 4.43
C ASN A 396 19.65 -23.55 3.08
N GLU A 397 20.25 -24.67 2.67
CA GLU A 397 19.90 -25.38 1.43
C GLU A 397 18.48 -25.94 1.47
N GLU A 398 18.07 -26.47 2.63
CA GLU A 398 16.71 -26.97 2.83
C GLU A 398 15.69 -25.85 2.83
N LEU A 399 16.02 -24.66 3.37
CA LEU A 399 15.16 -23.48 3.32
C LEU A 399 15.01 -22.94 1.89
N VAL A 400 16.06 -22.97 1.08
CA VAL A 400 15.99 -22.63 -0.36
C VAL A 400 15.07 -23.62 -1.07
N LYS A 401 15.27 -24.92 -0.87
CA LYS A 401 14.40 -25.97 -1.43
C LYS A 401 12.95 -25.80 -0.99
N LEU A 402 12.71 -25.44 0.28
CA LEU A 402 11.38 -25.16 0.81
C LEU A 402 10.73 -23.98 0.07
N SER A 403 11.43 -22.85 -0.05
CA SER A 403 10.94 -21.66 -0.75
C SER A 403 10.61 -21.94 -2.22
N ASP A 404 11.51 -22.61 -2.95
CA ASP A 404 11.28 -22.98 -4.35
C ASP A 404 10.08 -23.93 -4.51
N SER A 405 9.92 -24.86 -3.57
CA SER A 405 8.79 -25.80 -3.59
C SER A 405 7.47 -25.08 -3.30
N LEU A 406 7.45 -24.09 -2.40
CA LEU A 406 6.26 -23.28 -2.09
C LEU A 406 5.74 -22.51 -3.31
N GLN A 407 6.65 -22.09 -4.21
CA GLN A 407 6.29 -21.38 -5.43
C GLN A 407 5.80 -22.31 -6.54
N LYS A 408 6.31 -23.55 -6.61
CA LYS A 408 5.98 -24.50 -7.69
C LYS A 408 4.77 -25.38 -7.40
N PHE A 409 4.32 -25.45 -6.14
CA PHE A 409 3.23 -26.34 -5.75
C PHE A 409 1.87 -25.86 -6.30
N PRO A 410 1.21 -26.64 -7.17
CA PRO A 410 0.03 -26.17 -7.92
C PRO A 410 -1.28 -26.25 -7.11
N THR A 411 -1.29 -26.95 -5.98
CA THR A 411 -2.53 -27.24 -5.22
C THR A 411 -2.85 -26.18 -4.16
N PHE A 412 -2.04 -25.12 -4.04
CA PHE A 412 -2.43 -24.00 -3.19
C PHE A 412 -3.66 -23.30 -3.75
N LEU A 413 -4.61 -23.00 -2.85
CA LEU A 413 -5.78 -22.20 -3.19
C LEU A 413 -5.34 -20.75 -3.44
N SER A 414 -6.11 -20.01 -4.24
CA SER A 414 -5.87 -18.58 -4.39
C SER A 414 -5.86 -17.84 -3.04
N PRO A 415 -5.04 -16.80 -2.87
CA PRO A 415 -5.00 -16.00 -1.66
C PRO A 415 -6.37 -15.41 -1.28
N ASP A 416 -6.56 -15.14 0.00
CA ASP A 416 -7.78 -14.55 0.53
C ASP A 416 -7.91 -13.08 0.11
N PRO A 417 -9.02 -12.67 -0.53
CA PRO A 417 -9.20 -11.28 -0.93
C PRO A 417 -9.71 -10.36 0.19
N SER A 418 -10.06 -10.88 1.38
CA SER A 418 -10.58 -10.08 2.49
C SER A 418 -9.60 -9.05 3.07
N CYS A 419 -8.31 -9.16 2.75
CA CYS A 419 -7.30 -8.16 3.07
C CYS A 419 -7.35 -6.92 2.16
N LEU A 420 -8.14 -6.99 1.08
CA LEU A 420 -8.34 -5.91 0.13
C LEU A 420 -9.63 -5.17 0.44
N ALA A 421 -9.56 -3.86 0.27
CA ALA A 421 -10.65 -2.91 0.26
C ALA A 421 -10.74 -2.31 -1.15
N PRO A 422 -11.34 -3.01 -2.14
CA PRO A 422 -11.69 -2.40 -3.42
C PRO A 422 -12.68 -1.25 -3.22
N LEU A 423 -12.83 -0.36 -4.21
CA LEU A 423 -13.77 0.76 -4.09
C LEU A 423 -15.23 0.31 -4.20
N GLY A 424 -15.49 -0.70 -5.04
CA GLY A 424 -16.81 -1.12 -5.46
C GLY A 424 -17.19 -0.55 -6.83
N ALA A 425 -17.92 -1.35 -7.62
CA ALA A 425 -18.44 -0.90 -8.91
C ALA A 425 -19.41 0.29 -8.78
N GLU A 426 -20.29 0.29 -7.78
CA GLU A 426 -21.30 1.34 -7.60
C GLU A 426 -20.70 2.69 -7.17
N PRO A 427 -19.80 2.78 -6.16
CA PRO A 427 -19.14 4.05 -5.83
C PRO A 427 -18.32 4.61 -6.99
N LEU A 428 -17.62 3.75 -7.74
CA LEU A 428 -16.86 4.16 -8.93
C LEU A 428 -17.78 4.69 -10.03
N GLU A 429 -18.91 4.03 -10.29
CA GLU A 429 -19.92 4.49 -11.26
C GLU A 429 -20.49 5.86 -10.86
N LYS A 430 -20.85 6.06 -9.59
CA LYS A 430 -21.33 7.35 -9.07
C LYS A 430 -20.27 8.45 -9.19
N GLY A 431 -19.00 8.14 -8.88
CA GLY A 431 -17.88 9.06 -9.04
C GLY A 431 -17.72 9.51 -10.49
N MET A 432 -17.63 8.55 -11.42
CA MET A 432 -17.50 8.83 -12.85
C MET A 432 -18.71 9.61 -13.40
N LYS A 433 -19.93 9.29 -12.99
CA LYS A 433 -21.14 10.00 -13.43
C LYS A 433 -21.12 11.46 -12.99
N ALA A 434 -20.74 11.74 -11.75
CA ALA A 434 -20.68 13.11 -11.22
C ALA A 434 -19.57 13.94 -11.87
N PHE A 435 -18.44 13.32 -12.22
CA PHE A 435 -17.27 14.02 -12.77
C PHE A 435 -17.33 14.25 -14.28
N PHE A 436 -17.92 13.33 -15.04
CA PHE A 436 -17.91 13.36 -16.50
C PHE A 436 -19.26 13.58 -17.15
N ASN A 437 -20.36 13.44 -16.39
CA ASN A 437 -21.75 13.55 -16.89
C ASN A 437 -21.96 12.89 -18.28
N PRO A 438 -21.66 11.58 -18.43
CA PRO A 438 -21.64 10.94 -19.75
C PRO A 438 -23.02 10.45 -20.20
N ASP A 439 -23.20 10.29 -21.51
CA ASP A 439 -24.40 9.67 -22.10
C ASP A 439 -24.47 8.16 -21.81
N PHE A 440 -23.30 7.52 -21.73
CA PHE A 440 -23.14 6.11 -21.41
C PHE A 440 -22.07 5.91 -20.35
N ILE A 441 -22.36 5.06 -19.38
CA ILE A 441 -21.42 4.62 -18.36
C ILE A 441 -21.58 3.13 -18.08
N SER A 442 -20.47 2.43 -17.89
CA SER A 442 -20.49 1.09 -17.33
C SER A 442 -19.23 0.81 -16.53
N VAL A 443 -19.38 0.15 -15.39
CA VAL A 443 -18.30 -0.23 -14.49
C VAL A 443 -18.34 -1.72 -14.20
N ILE A 444 -17.17 -2.33 -13.99
CA ILE A 444 -17.02 -3.71 -13.53
C ILE A 444 -15.95 -3.79 -12.43
N GLN A 445 -16.25 -4.53 -11.38
CA GLN A 445 -15.26 -5.07 -10.45
C GLN A 445 -15.07 -6.55 -10.78
N ARG A 446 -13.82 -6.95 -11.05
CA ARG A 446 -13.48 -8.34 -11.33
C ARG A 446 -13.40 -9.15 -10.03
N GLY A 447 -13.44 -10.48 -10.16
CA GLY A 447 -13.10 -11.36 -9.05
C GLY A 447 -11.64 -11.17 -8.63
N ALA A 448 -11.33 -11.49 -7.38
CA ALA A 448 -9.95 -11.43 -6.92
C ALA A 448 -9.08 -12.47 -7.63
N SER A 449 -7.91 -12.03 -8.04
CA SER A 449 -6.85 -12.85 -8.64
C SER A 449 -5.58 -12.70 -7.80
N ALA A 450 -4.50 -13.40 -8.18
CA ALA A 450 -3.24 -13.26 -7.49
C ALA A 450 -2.06 -13.26 -8.45
N TYR A 451 -1.01 -12.55 -8.08
CA TYR A 451 0.27 -12.57 -8.77
C TYR A 451 1.36 -12.70 -7.70
N SER A 452 2.35 -13.57 -7.90
CA SER A 452 3.45 -13.76 -6.92
C SER A 452 2.99 -13.89 -5.45
N GLY A 453 1.83 -14.53 -5.20
CA GLY A 453 1.26 -14.72 -3.86
C GLY A 453 0.57 -13.50 -3.24
N PHE A 454 0.46 -12.39 -3.96
CA PHE A 454 -0.29 -11.20 -3.53
C PHE A 454 -1.67 -11.19 -4.19
N PRO A 455 -2.78 -11.14 -3.41
CA PRO A 455 -4.11 -10.97 -3.97
C PRO A 455 -4.25 -9.58 -4.57
N PHE A 456 -4.94 -9.50 -5.71
CA PHE A 456 -5.33 -8.25 -6.33
C PHE A 456 -6.74 -8.30 -6.92
N VAL A 457 -7.38 -7.13 -7.02
CA VAL A 457 -8.67 -6.91 -7.65
C VAL A 457 -8.50 -5.79 -8.69
N VAL A 458 -9.11 -5.99 -9.85
CA VAL A 458 -9.18 -4.97 -10.92
C VAL A 458 -10.59 -4.42 -10.98
N GLU A 459 -10.70 -3.10 -10.94
CA GLU A 459 -11.93 -2.35 -11.18
C GLU A 459 -11.72 -1.47 -12.40
N MET A 460 -12.70 -1.43 -13.29
CA MET A 460 -12.59 -0.65 -14.51
C MET A 460 -13.94 -0.06 -14.90
N GLY A 461 -13.92 1.16 -15.42
CA GLY A 461 -15.09 1.86 -15.92
C GLY A 461 -14.84 2.48 -17.30
N ILE A 462 -15.88 2.51 -18.12
CA ILE A 462 -15.91 3.24 -19.39
C ILE A 462 -17.04 4.26 -19.33
N ALA A 463 -16.77 5.49 -19.74
CA ALA A 463 -17.75 6.54 -19.96
C ALA A 463 -17.61 7.12 -21.38
N TYR A 464 -18.74 7.40 -22.04
CA TYR A 464 -18.77 7.90 -23.42
C TYR A 464 -19.82 9.00 -23.60
N GLY A 465 -19.47 10.05 -24.34
CA GLY A 465 -20.37 11.16 -24.68
C GLY A 465 -20.60 12.15 -23.52
N GLY A 466 -21.70 12.90 -23.58
CA GLY A 466 -22.03 13.95 -22.61
C GLY A 466 -21.01 15.10 -22.59
N ASP A 467 -20.56 15.48 -21.39
CA ASP A 467 -19.59 16.57 -21.20
C ASP A 467 -18.13 16.16 -21.48
N ILE A 468 -17.90 14.91 -21.90
CA ILE A 468 -16.57 14.43 -22.25
C ILE A 468 -16.13 15.08 -23.56
N PRO A 469 -15.00 15.82 -23.58
CA PRO A 469 -14.56 16.49 -24.79
C PRO A 469 -14.12 15.47 -25.86
N PRO A 470 -14.45 15.70 -27.14
CA PRO A 470 -13.88 14.94 -28.24
C PRO A 470 -12.36 15.21 -28.31
N GLY A 471 -11.59 14.21 -28.72
CA GLY A 471 -10.12 14.29 -28.70
C GLY A 471 -9.41 12.97 -28.42
N GLY A 472 -10.13 11.85 -28.52
CA GLY A 472 -9.58 10.51 -28.32
C GLY A 472 -9.77 9.97 -26.92
N THR A 473 -9.23 8.78 -26.70
CA THR A 473 -9.41 8.02 -25.46
C THR A 473 -8.56 8.62 -24.33
N LYS A 474 -9.22 9.06 -23.25
CA LYS A 474 -8.55 9.51 -22.02
C LYS A 474 -8.55 8.39 -20.98
N VAL A 475 -7.39 8.11 -20.38
CA VAL A 475 -7.23 7.02 -19.40
C VAL A 475 -6.83 7.58 -18.03
N TYR A 476 -7.65 7.30 -17.02
CA TYR A 476 -7.37 7.60 -15.62
C TYR A 476 -6.91 6.32 -14.91
N ARG A 477 -5.67 6.33 -14.42
CA ARG A 477 -5.03 5.17 -13.81
C ARG A 477 -4.96 5.32 -12.30
N PHE A 478 -5.42 4.31 -11.58
CA PHE A 478 -5.39 4.27 -10.12
C PHE A 478 -4.76 2.98 -9.62
N ALA A 479 -3.94 3.09 -8.58
CA ALA A 479 -3.43 1.93 -7.83
C ALA A 479 -3.63 2.15 -6.34
N ASN A 480 -4.29 1.22 -5.64
CA ASN A 480 -4.66 1.35 -4.22
C ASN A 480 -5.32 2.71 -3.90
N ARG A 481 -6.22 3.20 -4.76
CA ARG A 481 -6.87 4.52 -4.66
C ARG A 481 -5.91 5.73 -4.75
N ILE A 482 -4.74 5.55 -5.37
CA ILE A 482 -3.79 6.62 -5.68
C ILE A 482 -3.85 6.91 -7.18
N PRO A 483 -4.05 8.16 -7.61
CA PRO A 483 -3.91 8.56 -9.01
C PRO A 483 -2.47 8.46 -9.50
N LEU A 484 -2.29 7.86 -10.69
CA LEU A 484 -0.98 7.71 -11.34
C LEU A 484 -0.87 8.74 -12.49
N LEU A 485 -0.07 9.79 -12.30
CA LEU A 485 -0.06 10.97 -13.21
C LEU A 485 1.19 11.11 -14.07
N TYR A 486 2.26 10.38 -13.76
CA TYR A 486 3.50 10.39 -14.52
C TYR A 486 3.75 9.02 -15.20
N ASP A 487 4.74 8.99 -16.08
CA ASP A 487 5.28 7.80 -16.75
C ASP A 487 4.24 6.89 -17.44
N GLU A 488 3.17 7.50 -17.94
CA GLU A 488 2.02 6.88 -18.60
C GLU A 488 2.41 5.85 -19.67
N GLY A 489 3.30 6.20 -20.60
CA GLY A 489 3.65 5.35 -21.75
C GLY A 489 4.32 4.01 -21.42
N SER A 490 4.63 3.75 -20.15
CA SER A 490 5.21 2.50 -19.68
C SER A 490 4.28 1.69 -18.77
N ASP A 491 3.04 2.14 -18.58
CA ASP A 491 2.08 1.50 -17.69
C ASP A 491 1.33 0.35 -18.39
N VAL A 492 1.13 -0.76 -17.65
CA VAL A 492 0.39 -1.93 -18.14
C VAL A 492 -1.05 -1.61 -18.58
N VAL A 493 -1.71 -0.64 -17.94
CA VAL A 493 -3.07 -0.23 -18.30
C VAL A 493 -3.09 0.40 -19.69
N LEU A 494 -2.15 1.31 -19.97
CA LEU A 494 -2.09 1.99 -21.26
C LEU A 494 -1.74 1.02 -22.39
N LYS A 495 -0.79 0.11 -22.15
CA LYS A 495 -0.50 -1.00 -23.06
C LYS A 495 -1.77 -1.77 -23.43
N VAL A 496 -2.58 -2.17 -22.44
CA VAL A 496 -3.82 -2.92 -22.66
C VAL A 496 -4.88 -2.10 -23.42
N VAL A 497 -4.98 -0.79 -23.16
CA VAL A 497 -5.92 0.11 -23.83
C VAL A 497 -5.54 0.34 -25.30
N GLU A 498 -4.25 0.51 -25.58
CA GLU A 498 -3.71 0.73 -26.93
C GLU A 498 -3.80 -0.51 -27.82
N GLU A 499 -3.69 -1.71 -27.24
CA GLU A 499 -3.88 -2.97 -27.97
C GLU A 499 -5.34 -3.21 -28.42
N ILE A 500 -6.30 -2.46 -27.91
CA ILE A 500 -7.71 -2.63 -28.29
C ILE A 500 -8.03 -1.91 -29.61
N ASP A 501 -8.52 -2.70 -30.56
CA ASP A 501 -9.15 -2.20 -31.77
C ASP A 501 -10.58 -1.68 -31.49
N TRP A 502 -10.67 -0.37 -31.20
CA TRP A 502 -11.92 0.34 -30.92
C TRP A 502 -12.94 0.29 -32.07
N SER A 503 -12.48 0.08 -33.31
CA SER A 503 -13.37 -0.03 -34.48
C SER A 503 -14.29 -1.23 -34.38
N ARG A 504 -13.83 -2.34 -33.77
CA ARG A 504 -14.65 -3.54 -33.51
C ARG A 504 -15.81 -3.26 -32.57
N TYR A 505 -15.68 -2.24 -31.73
CA TYR A 505 -16.70 -1.81 -30.79
C TYR A 505 -17.52 -0.62 -31.28
N LYS A 506 -17.46 -0.33 -32.59
CA LYS A 506 -18.20 0.76 -33.26
C LYS A 506 -17.82 2.16 -32.77
N VAL A 507 -16.63 2.31 -32.21
CA VAL A 507 -16.05 3.60 -31.82
C VAL A 507 -15.01 3.99 -32.88
N LYS A 508 -15.17 5.16 -33.51
CA LYS A 508 -14.34 5.62 -34.63
C LYS A 508 -13.88 7.07 -34.42
N GLY A 509 -12.80 7.46 -35.09
CA GLY A 509 -12.27 8.83 -35.07
C GLY A 509 -11.65 9.18 -33.72
N ASP A 510 -11.90 10.41 -33.25
CA ASP A 510 -11.46 10.93 -31.96
C ASP A 510 -12.62 10.89 -30.93
N PRO A 511 -12.95 9.71 -30.38
CA PRO A 511 -14.14 9.55 -29.57
C PRO A 511 -14.06 10.35 -28.26
N PRO A 512 -15.20 10.86 -27.76
CA PRO A 512 -15.33 11.37 -26.39
C PRO A 512 -15.40 10.18 -25.41
N LEU A 513 -14.26 9.49 -25.22
CA LEU A 513 -14.17 8.25 -24.46
C LEU A 513 -13.24 8.40 -23.25
N VAL A 514 -13.75 8.06 -22.07
CA VAL A 514 -12.97 8.01 -20.82
C VAL A 514 -12.93 6.58 -20.31
N ILE A 515 -11.75 6.14 -19.93
CA ILE A 515 -11.49 4.85 -19.28
C ILE A 515 -10.90 5.13 -17.90
N VAL A 516 -11.49 4.55 -16.87
CA VAL A 516 -10.96 4.59 -15.51
C VAL A 516 -10.54 3.18 -15.13
N SER A 517 -9.30 3.00 -14.69
CA SER A 517 -8.78 1.71 -14.20
C SER A 517 -8.31 1.85 -12.76
N HIS A 518 -8.63 0.88 -11.91
CA HIS A 518 -8.15 0.81 -10.55
C HIS A 518 -7.64 -0.60 -10.24
N ILE A 519 -6.37 -0.68 -9.81
CA ILE A 519 -5.73 -1.92 -9.37
C ILE A 519 -5.56 -1.86 -7.87
N CYS A 520 -6.13 -2.84 -7.18
CA CYS A 520 -6.17 -2.91 -5.73
C CYS A 520 -5.41 -4.16 -5.27
N SER A 521 -4.36 -4.03 -4.46
CA SER A 521 -3.53 -5.16 -3.99
C SER A 521 -2.85 -4.85 -2.65
N THR A 522 -2.45 -5.87 -1.90
CA THR A 522 -1.59 -5.71 -0.71
C THR A 522 -0.21 -5.15 -1.05
N ARG A 523 0.26 -5.42 -2.28
CA ARG A 523 1.49 -4.90 -2.84
C ARG A 523 1.21 -4.58 -4.30
N ILE A 524 1.52 -3.38 -4.77
CA ILE A 524 1.43 -3.05 -6.20
C ILE A 524 2.83 -3.21 -6.80
N PRO A 525 2.99 -3.88 -7.95
CA PRO A 525 4.30 -4.06 -8.55
C PRO A 525 4.68 -2.78 -9.33
N TYR A 526 5.05 -1.71 -8.63
CA TYR A 526 5.50 -0.48 -9.29
C TYR A 526 6.84 -0.70 -10.01
N LYS A 527 7.07 -0.06 -11.17
CA LYS A 527 8.39 -0.11 -11.84
C LYS A 527 9.43 0.80 -11.16
N THR A 528 8.97 1.90 -10.56
CA THR A 528 9.80 2.90 -9.89
C THR A 528 9.41 3.07 -8.42
N VAL A 529 10.34 3.55 -7.59
CA VAL A 529 10.08 3.86 -6.18
C VAL A 529 9.05 4.98 -6.03
N GLY A 530 8.97 5.88 -7.02
CA GLY A 530 8.01 6.98 -7.07
C GLY A 530 6.55 6.57 -7.27
N LYS A 531 6.25 5.28 -7.47
CA LYS A 531 4.89 4.72 -7.62
C LYS A 531 4.05 5.33 -8.76
N GLU A 532 4.65 5.64 -9.91
CA GLU A 532 3.95 6.34 -11.02
C GLU A 532 3.35 5.40 -12.07
N ASN A 533 3.82 4.16 -12.14
CA ASN A 533 3.42 3.19 -13.14
C ASN A 533 3.45 1.76 -12.61
N VAL A 534 2.53 0.94 -13.09
CA VAL A 534 2.43 -0.47 -12.73
C VAL A 534 3.21 -1.32 -13.72
N ALA A 535 4.01 -2.25 -13.19
CA ALA A 535 4.82 -3.17 -13.97
C ALA A 535 3.95 -4.17 -14.73
N ASP A 536 4.49 -4.62 -15.86
CA ASP A 536 3.85 -5.59 -16.72
C ASP A 536 3.95 -6.99 -16.10
N ARG A 537 2.87 -7.42 -15.46
CA ARG A 537 2.71 -8.77 -14.90
C ARG A 537 1.63 -9.49 -15.70
N PRO A 538 1.89 -10.69 -16.25
CA PRO A 538 0.94 -11.40 -17.11
C PRO A 538 -0.45 -11.59 -16.49
N GLU A 539 -0.52 -11.85 -15.17
CA GLU A 539 -1.75 -12.05 -14.43
C GLU A 539 -2.59 -10.75 -14.35
N ILE A 540 -1.93 -9.62 -14.08
CA ILE A 540 -2.57 -8.30 -14.02
C ILE A 540 -3.03 -7.87 -15.41
N GLU A 541 -2.17 -8.00 -16.42
CA GLU A 541 -2.46 -7.67 -17.82
C GLU A 541 -3.69 -8.45 -18.33
N ARG A 542 -3.74 -9.75 -18.05
CA ARG A 542 -4.88 -10.61 -18.41
C ARG A 542 -6.19 -10.12 -17.80
N GLU A 543 -6.22 -9.81 -16.50
CA GLU A 543 -7.45 -9.37 -15.84
C GLU A 543 -7.89 -7.97 -16.30
N LEU A 544 -6.94 -7.05 -16.55
CA LEU A 544 -7.23 -5.75 -17.17
C LEU A 544 -7.85 -5.91 -18.55
N ARG A 545 -7.28 -6.77 -19.40
CA ARG A 545 -7.79 -7.04 -20.74
C ARG A 545 -9.19 -7.62 -20.71
N LEU A 546 -9.45 -8.59 -19.82
CA LEU A 546 -10.77 -9.20 -19.68
C LEU A 546 -11.82 -8.20 -19.16
N ALA A 547 -11.45 -7.33 -18.21
CA ALA A 547 -12.32 -6.26 -17.72
C ALA A 547 -12.67 -5.28 -18.84
N LEU A 548 -11.65 -4.82 -19.58
CA LEU A 548 -11.83 -3.85 -20.65
C LEU A 548 -12.69 -4.41 -21.79
N GLN A 549 -12.41 -5.63 -22.25
CA GLN A 549 -13.22 -6.29 -23.27
C GLN A 549 -14.70 -6.45 -22.85
N PHE A 550 -14.96 -6.73 -21.57
CA PHE A 550 -16.32 -6.82 -21.06
C PHE A 550 -17.05 -5.47 -21.17
N LEU A 551 -16.40 -4.38 -20.78
CA LEU A 551 -16.97 -3.03 -20.88
C LEU A 551 -17.14 -2.59 -22.34
N SER A 552 -16.16 -2.86 -23.20
CA SER A 552 -16.22 -2.52 -24.62
C SER A 552 -17.37 -3.22 -25.34
N ARG A 553 -17.73 -4.46 -24.95
CA ARG A 553 -18.94 -5.13 -25.46
C ARG A 553 -20.23 -4.41 -25.07
N LYS A 554 -20.32 -3.90 -23.83
CA LYS A 554 -21.48 -3.11 -23.39
C LYS A 554 -21.57 -1.78 -24.15
N LEU A 555 -20.43 -1.11 -24.33
CA LEU A 555 -20.35 0.11 -25.15
C LEU A 555 -20.79 -0.15 -26.59
N ALA A 556 -20.33 -1.24 -27.20
CA ALA A 556 -20.73 -1.60 -28.57
C ALA A 556 -22.25 -1.81 -28.70
N SER A 557 -22.90 -2.39 -27.69
CA SER A 557 -24.37 -2.52 -27.66
C SER A 557 -25.05 -1.14 -27.62
N TYR A 558 -24.55 -0.22 -26.78
CA TYR A 558 -25.03 1.16 -26.73
C TYR A 558 -24.83 1.91 -28.07
N MET A 559 -23.63 1.84 -28.65
CA MET A 559 -23.33 2.45 -29.95
C MET A 559 -24.19 1.89 -31.08
N SER A 560 -24.55 0.61 -31.01
CA SER A 560 -25.47 -0.02 -31.98
C SER A 560 -26.87 0.58 -31.90
N LYS A 561 -27.40 0.76 -30.69
CA LYS A 561 -28.73 1.35 -30.47
C LYS A 561 -28.75 2.82 -30.92
N ARG A 562 -27.72 3.58 -30.57
CA ARG A 562 -27.56 4.97 -31.01
C ARG A 562 -27.47 5.09 -32.54
N GLY A 563 -26.66 4.25 -33.18
CA GLY A 563 -26.53 4.24 -34.63
C GLY A 563 -27.84 3.90 -35.36
N LEU A 564 -28.66 3.00 -34.80
CA LEU A 564 -29.99 2.70 -35.33
C LEU A 564 -30.93 3.90 -35.24
N ALA A 565 -30.99 4.55 -34.07
CA ALA A 565 -31.79 5.76 -33.88
C ALA A 565 -31.36 6.91 -34.81
N GLU A 566 -30.05 7.12 -35.00
CA GLU A 566 -29.54 8.11 -35.95
C GLU A 566 -29.91 7.78 -37.41
N MET A 567 -29.92 6.50 -37.79
CA MET A 567 -30.34 6.06 -39.11
C MET A 567 -31.84 6.24 -39.32
N GLU A 568 -32.67 5.94 -38.33
CA GLU A 568 -34.11 6.16 -38.35
C GLU A 568 -34.44 7.64 -38.49
N LYS A 569 -33.75 8.51 -37.74
CA LYS A 569 -33.89 9.97 -37.86
C LYS A 569 -33.48 10.48 -39.24
N LYS A 570 -32.36 10.00 -39.79
CA LYS A 570 -31.94 10.34 -41.17
C LYS A 570 -32.96 9.88 -42.19
N ARG A 571 -33.52 8.68 -42.04
CA ARG A 571 -34.56 8.13 -42.92
C ARG A 571 -35.86 8.93 -42.85
N ALA A 572 -36.31 9.29 -41.66
CA ALA A 572 -37.47 10.15 -41.45
C ALA A 572 -37.30 11.53 -42.10
N ASN A 573 -36.13 12.16 -41.92
CA ASN A 573 -35.79 13.44 -42.56
C ASN A 573 -35.76 13.35 -44.08
N LEU A 574 -35.24 12.26 -44.64
CA LEU A 574 -35.29 12.01 -46.09
C LEU A 574 -36.75 11.88 -46.57
N TYR A 575 -37.60 11.14 -45.84
CA TYR A 575 -39.01 11.02 -46.20
C TYR A 575 -39.75 12.36 -46.12
N LEU A 576 -39.52 13.17 -45.08
CA LEU A 576 -40.08 14.52 -44.97
C LEU A 576 -39.73 15.40 -46.18
N LYS A 577 -38.50 15.29 -46.71
CA LYS A 577 -38.03 16.09 -47.85
C LYS A 577 -38.54 15.57 -49.20
N TYR A 578 -38.48 14.26 -49.42
CA TYR A 578 -38.69 13.67 -50.76
C TYR A 578 -40.12 13.18 -51.01
N LEU A 579 -40.85 12.77 -49.98
CA LEU A 579 -42.20 12.21 -50.14
C LEU A 579 -43.20 13.21 -50.76
N PRO A 580 -43.19 14.52 -50.41
CA PRO A 580 -44.02 15.51 -51.09
C PRO A 580 -43.68 15.67 -52.58
N LEU A 581 -42.38 15.67 -52.91
CA LEU A 581 -41.92 15.79 -54.31
C LEU A 581 -42.35 14.58 -55.14
N VAL A 582 -42.25 13.37 -54.58
CA VAL A 582 -42.71 12.15 -55.25
C VAL A 582 -44.23 12.19 -55.47
N ALA A 583 -45.00 12.61 -54.47
CA ALA A 583 -46.44 12.75 -54.59
C ALA A 583 -46.83 13.75 -55.68
N GLN A 584 -46.14 14.90 -55.75
CA GLN A 584 -46.34 15.90 -56.79
C GLN A 584 -46.04 15.34 -58.19
N PHE A 585 -44.84 14.79 -58.42
CA PHE A 585 -44.43 14.27 -59.74
C PHE A 585 -45.30 13.10 -60.19
N CYS A 586 -45.70 12.21 -59.29
CA CYS A 586 -46.62 11.12 -59.64
C CYS A 586 -48.02 11.63 -60.05
N THR A 587 -48.47 12.74 -59.45
CA THR A 587 -49.76 13.37 -59.77
C THR A 587 -49.73 14.01 -61.15
N GLU A 588 -48.65 14.75 -61.45
CA GLU A 588 -48.39 15.35 -62.76
C GLU A 588 -48.31 14.28 -63.86
N LEU A 589 -47.52 13.22 -63.64
CA LEU A 589 -47.34 12.13 -64.62
C LEU A 589 -48.64 11.36 -64.90
N ALA A 590 -49.47 11.16 -63.87
CA ALA A 590 -50.74 10.46 -63.99
C ALA A 590 -51.87 11.33 -64.59
N GLY A 591 -51.62 12.62 -64.88
CA GLY A 591 -52.62 13.57 -65.38
C GLY A 591 -53.75 13.84 -64.39
N LYS A 592 -53.52 13.63 -63.10
CA LYS A 592 -54.53 13.82 -62.04
C LYS A 592 -54.37 15.19 -61.38
N GLN A 593 -55.45 15.70 -60.80
CA GLN A 593 -55.47 16.98 -60.07
C GLN A 593 -55.26 16.82 -58.56
N LYS A 594 -55.40 15.59 -58.04
CA LYS A 594 -55.36 15.32 -56.59
C LYS A 594 -54.14 14.47 -56.25
N GLU A 595 -53.34 14.98 -55.33
CA GLU A 595 -52.18 14.27 -54.80
C GLU A 595 -52.59 13.04 -53.96
N PRO A 596 -51.77 11.96 -53.99
CA PRO A 596 -51.91 10.85 -53.04
C PRO A 596 -51.85 11.34 -51.59
N ASP A 597 -52.60 10.72 -50.68
CA ASP A 597 -52.56 11.08 -49.25
C ASP A 597 -51.28 10.56 -48.58
N TYR A 598 -50.18 11.29 -48.77
CA TYR A 598 -48.88 11.02 -48.15
C TYR A 598 -48.79 11.55 -46.70
N LYS A 599 -49.77 12.35 -46.25
CA LYS A 599 -49.76 12.99 -44.93
C LYS A 599 -49.88 11.99 -43.78
N LYS A 600 -50.52 10.84 -44.00
CA LYS A 600 -50.55 9.73 -43.02
C LYS A 600 -49.16 9.14 -42.79
N MET A 601 -48.37 8.94 -43.83
CA MET A 601 -47.00 8.42 -43.73
C MET A 601 -46.03 9.42 -43.08
N LEU A 602 -46.29 10.73 -43.24
CA LEU A 602 -45.51 11.76 -42.54
C LEU A 602 -45.83 11.83 -41.04
N LYS A 603 -47.08 11.60 -40.61
CA LYS A 603 -47.44 11.58 -39.18
C LYS A 603 -46.69 10.49 -38.40
N GLU A 604 -46.52 9.31 -38.99
CA GLU A 604 -45.74 8.21 -38.41
C GLU A 604 -44.23 8.53 -38.35
N ALA A 605 -43.72 9.29 -39.32
CA ALA A 605 -42.32 9.72 -39.33
C ALA A 605 -42.02 10.83 -38.31
N VAL A 606 -42.98 11.74 -38.07
CA VAL A 606 -42.85 12.86 -37.11
C VAL A 606 -43.01 12.39 -35.65
N SER A 607 -43.83 11.38 -35.37
CA SER A 607 -43.93 10.81 -34.02
C SER A 607 -42.62 10.20 -33.51
N ILE A 608 -41.80 9.65 -34.41
CA ILE A 608 -40.48 9.10 -34.08
C ILE A 608 -39.49 10.22 -33.67
N GLU A 609 -39.68 11.44 -34.17
CA GLU A 609 -38.83 12.59 -33.86
C GLU A 609 -39.16 13.24 -32.49
N ALA A 610 -40.35 12.97 -31.94
CA ALA A 610 -40.84 13.55 -30.68
C ALA A 610 -40.63 12.65 -29.45
N GLU A 611 -40.38 11.34 -29.63
CA GLU A 611 -40.20 10.36 -28.54
C GLU A 611 -38.72 10.03 -28.21
N THR A 612 -37.76 10.62 -28.94
CA THR A 612 -36.31 10.48 -28.73
C THR A 612 -35.64 11.83 -28.57
#